data_AF-A0A936EG89-F1
#
_entry.id   AF-A0A936EG89-F1
#
_cell.length_a   1.000
_cell.length_b   1.000
_cell.length_c   1.000
_cell.angle_alpha   90.00
_cell.angle_beta   90.00
_cell.angle_gamma   90.00
#
_symmetry.space_group_name_H-M   'P 1'
#
loop_
_entity.id
_entity.type
_entity.pdbx_description
1 polymer ?
#
loop_
_entity_poly.entity_id
_entity_poly.type
_entity_poly.pdbx_seq_one_letter_code
_entity_poly.pdbx_strand_id
1 'polypeptide(L)'
;MRKVYRRLRCDKHTRQTFVEWVKEACKHSVWSAAYVQRRQQAGHGFHIILRALAYKWIRILWKCWHEGVPYNEELYINRLREKGSPLVPPAAAI
;
A
#
# COMPACT_ATOMS: atom_id res chain seq x y z
N MET A 1 19.59 -13.86 -18.37
CA MET A 1 18.74 -13.25 -17.32
C MET A 1 17.64 -14.22 -16.93
N ARG A 2 17.59 -14.69 -15.67
CA ARG A 2 16.62 -15.70 -15.20
C ARG A 2 15.28 -15.02 -14.87
N LYS A 3 14.25 -15.22 -15.70
CA LYS A 3 12.89 -14.74 -15.40
C LYS A 3 12.24 -15.64 -14.34
N VAL A 4 11.93 -15.08 -13.18
CA VAL A 4 11.22 -15.78 -12.10
C VAL A 4 9.74 -15.44 -12.21
N TYR A 5 8.93 -16.39 -12.68
CA TYR A 5 7.49 -16.22 -12.86
C TYR A 5 6.70 -16.32 -11.55
N ARG A 6 7.11 -17.23 -10.65
CA ARG A 6 6.49 -17.41 -9.33
C ARG A 6 7.46 -18.07 -8.36
N ARG A 7 7.59 -17.55 -7.14
CA ARG A 7 8.36 -18.20 -6.06
C ARG A 7 7.50 -19.31 -5.46
N LEU A 8 7.70 -20.55 -5.91
CA LEU A 8 6.90 -21.72 -5.49
C LEU A 8 6.97 -21.99 -3.97
N ARG A 9 8.04 -21.55 -3.31
CA ARG A 9 8.21 -21.62 -1.85
C ARG A 9 7.69 -20.40 -1.08
N CYS A 10 6.87 -19.53 -1.69
CA CYS A 10 6.30 -18.41 -0.92
C CYS A 10 5.26 -18.94 0.07
N ASP A 11 5.29 -18.45 1.31
CA ASP A 11 4.21 -18.74 2.25
C ASP A 11 2.89 -18.13 1.72
N LYS A 12 1.91 -19.00 1.49
CA LYS A 12 0.61 -18.62 0.96
C LYS A 12 -0.20 -17.89 2.01
N HIS A 13 -0.04 -18.27 3.28
CA HIS A 13 -0.77 -17.67 4.39
C HIS A 13 -0.36 -16.21 4.56
N THR A 14 0.92 -15.95 4.78
CA THR A 14 1.46 -14.57 4.92
C THR A 14 1.06 -13.68 3.75
N ARG A 15 1.17 -14.19 2.50
CA ARG A 15 0.78 -13.43 1.32
C ARG A 15 -0.70 -13.06 1.33
N GLN A 16 -1.57 -13.99 1.72
CA GLN A 16 -3.02 -13.75 1.79
C GLN A 16 -3.34 -12.76 2.91
N THR A 17 -2.73 -12.93 4.09
CA THR A 17 -2.89 -12.05 5.25
C THR A 17 -2.65 -10.59 4.89
N PHE A 18 -1.57 -10.28 4.17
CA PHE A 18 -1.31 -8.90 3.76
C PHE A 18 -2.33 -8.35 2.77
N VAL A 19 -2.87 -9.18 1.87
CA VAL A 19 -3.90 -8.75 0.91
C VAL A 19 -5.20 -8.44 1.63
N GLU A 20 -5.59 -9.27 2.60
CA GLU A 20 -6.78 -9.06 3.42
C GLU A 20 -6.63 -7.86 4.34
N TRP A 21 -5.49 -7.74 5.00
CA TRP A 21 -5.18 -6.60 5.86
C TRP A 21 -5.20 -5.28 5.08
N VAL A 22 -4.64 -5.25 3.86
CA VAL A 22 -4.70 -4.05 3.02
C VAL A 22 -6.11 -3.71 2.56
N LYS A 23 -6.95 -4.72 2.30
CA LYS A 23 -8.36 -4.51 1.97
C LYS A 23 -9.08 -3.78 3.13
N GLU A 24 -8.71 -4.08 4.37
CA GLU A 24 -9.21 -3.37 5.54
C GLU A 24 -8.55 -2.00 5.73
N ALA A 25 -7.22 -1.91 5.61
CA ALA A 25 -6.48 -0.66 5.73
C ALA A 25 -6.95 0.42 4.74
N CYS A 26 -7.39 0.00 3.54
CA CYS A 26 -7.97 0.90 2.55
C CYS A 26 -9.21 1.66 3.03
N LYS A 27 -9.93 1.13 4.02
CA LYS A 27 -11.12 1.80 4.60
C LYS A 27 -10.75 2.84 5.64
N HIS A 28 -9.61 2.64 6.32
CA HIS A 28 -9.16 3.49 7.43
C HIS A 28 -8.08 4.50 7.03
N SER A 29 -7.44 4.31 5.88
CA SER A 29 -6.33 5.14 5.42
C SER A 29 -6.67 5.88 4.13
N VAL A 30 -6.53 7.21 4.18
CA VAL A 30 -6.89 8.12 3.10
C VAL A 30 -6.00 7.92 1.87
N TRP A 31 -4.68 7.80 2.07
CA TRP A 31 -3.76 7.59 0.93
C TRP A 31 -3.94 6.20 0.29
N SER A 32 -4.35 5.20 1.09
CA SER A 32 -4.60 3.85 0.60
C SER A 32 -5.84 3.81 -0.30
N ALA A 33 -6.93 4.46 0.13
CA ALA A 33 -8.13 4.65 -0.68
C ALA A 33 -7.81 5.36 -2.00
N ALA A 34 -7.09 6.49 -1.93
CA ALA A 34 -6.67 7.24 -3.11
C ALA A 34 -5.81 6.40 -4.07
N TYR A 35 -4.93 5.54 -3.53
CA TYR A 35 -4.13 4.62 -4.34
C TYR A 35 -4.99 3.61 -5.10
N VAL A 36 -5.98 3.00 -4.43
CA VAL A 36 -6.88 2.02 -5.07
C VAL A 36 -7.70 2.69 -6.16
N GLN A 37 -8.33 3.83 -5.87
CA GLN A 37 -9.17 4.56 -6.82
C GLN A 37 -8.38 4.95 -8.08
N ARG A 38 -7.19 5.52 -7.92
CA ARG A 38 -6.31 5.87 -9.03
C ARG A 38 -5.97 4.65 -9.90
N ARG A 39 -5.67 3.51 -9.28
CA ARG A 39 -5.31 2.29 -10.01
C ARG A 39 -6.51 1.64 -10.71
N GLN A 40 -7.71 1.78 -10.16
CA GLN A 40 -8.96 1.37 -10.80
C GLN A 40 -9.25 2.23 -12.02
N GLN A 41 -9.08 3.55 -11.92
CA GLN A 41 -9.21 4.48 -13.05
C GLN A 41 -8.22 4.16 -14.18
N ALA A 42 -7.02 3.68 -13.84
CA ALA A 42 -6.05 3.20 -14.81
C ALA A 42 -6.38 1.83 -15.44
N GLY A 43 -7.52 1.20 -15.09
CA GLY A 43 -7.99 -0.06 -15.67
C GLY A 43 -7.35 -1.32 -15.09
N HIS A 44 -6.66 -1.25 -13.95
CA HIS A 44 -6.06 -2.44 -13.34
C HIS A 44 -7.10 -3.30 -12.59
N GLY A 45 -6.96 -4.63 -12.67
CA GLY A 45 -7.81 -5.56 -11.93
C GLY A 45 -7.62 -5.47 -10.40
N PHE A 46 -8.72 -5.55 -9.65
CA PHE A 46 -8.75 -5.29 -8.19
C PHE A 46 -7.69 -6.05 -7.38
N HIS A 47 -7.53 -7.35 -7.60
CA HIS A 47 -6.52 -8.12 -6.87
C HIS A 47 -5.07 -7.73 -7.21
N ILE A 48 -4.80 -7.21 -8.41
CA ILE A 48 -3.48 -6.70 -8.78
C ILE A 48 -3.19 -5.43 -7.97
N ILE A 49 -4.20 -4.56 -7.84
CA ILE A 49 -4.12 -3.33 -7.06
C ILE A 49 -3.81 -3.63 -5.60
N LEU A 50 -4.57 -4.54 -4.97
CA LEU A 50 -4.37 -4.91 -3.58
C LEU A 50 -2.97 -5.48 -3.31
N ARG A 51 -2.45 -6.32 -4.20
CA ARG A 51 -1.07 -6.85 -4.06
C ARG A 51 -0.02 -5.76 -4.18
N ALA A 52 -0.21 -4.80 -5.08
CA ALA A 52 0.69 -3.67 -5.22
C ALA A 52 0.62 -2.72 -4.01
N LEU A 53 -0.56 -2.57 -3.42
CA LEU A 53 -0.77 -1.79 -2.21
C LEU A 53 -0.16 -2.49 -0.98
N ALA A 54 -0.33 -3.81 -0.85
CA ALA A 54 0.33 -4.63 0.18
C ALA A 54 1.85 -4.48 0.16
N TYR A 55 2.46 -4.47 -1.04
CA TYR A 55 3.89 -4.22 -1.16
C TYR A 55 4.33 -2.87 -0.55
N LYS A 56 3.55 -1.80 -0.74
CA LYS A 56 3.85 -0.48 -0.15
C LYS A 56 3.74 -0.54 1.37
N TRP A 57 2.63 -1.08 1.86
CA TRP A 57 2.37 -1.17 3.29
C TRP A 57 3.40 -2.01 4.04
N ILE A 58 3.83 -3.15 3.49
CA ILE A 58 4.86 -3.99 4.11
C ILE A 58 6.14 -3.17 4.39
N ARG A 59 6.53 -2.28 3.49
CA ARG A 59 7.73 -1.44 3.67
C ARG A 59 7.53 -0.36 4.73
N ILE A 60 6.32 0.19 4.83
CA ILE A 60 5.97 1.16 5.87
C ILE A 60 5.97 0.48 7.24
N LEU A 61 5.24 -0.63 7.38
CA LEU A 61 5.17 -1.41 8.60
C LEU A 61 6.55 -1.91 9.05
N TRP A 62 7.37 -2.39 8.11
CA TRP A 62 8.74 -2.81 8.41
C TRP A 62 9.58 -1.66 8.95
N LYS A 63 9.46 -0.45 8.38
CA LYS A 63 10.16 0.73 8.89
C LYS A 63 9.69 1.11 10.30
N CYS A 64 8.38 1.18 10.51
CA CYS A 64 7.78 1.47 11.82
C CYS A 64 8.22 0.44 12.87
N TRP A 65 8.23 -0.84 12.51
CA TRP A 65 8.66 -1.91 13.39
C TRP A 65 10.16 -1.82 13.73
N HIS A 66 11.00 -1.57 12.73
CA HIS A 66 12.45 -1.44 12.94
C HIS A 66 12.80 -0.21 13.80
N GLU A 67 12.12 0.91 13.60
CA GLU A 67 12.34 2.14 14.39
C GLU A 67 11.62 2.10 15.75
N GLY A 68 10.72 1.13 15.98
CA GLY A 68 9.92 1.05 17.20
C GLY A 68 8.87 2.16 17.33
N VAL A 69 8.47 2.77 16.21
CA VAL A 69 7.57 3.93 16.18
C VAL A 69 6.20 3.51 15.63
N PRO A 70 5.09 3.94 16.26
CA PRO A 70 3.76 3.67 15.72
C PRO A 70 3.56 4.32 14.34
N TYR A 71 2.75 3.70 13.50
CA TYR A 71 2.41 4.27 12.21
C TYR A 71 1.62 5.57 12.39
N ASN A 72 2.12 6.66 11.79
CA ASN A 72 1.44 7.94 11.70
C ASN A 72 1.20 8.27 10.22
N GLU A 73 -0.07 8.40 9.85
CA GLU A 73 -0.49 8.64 8.47
C GLU A 73 -0.11 10.02 7.95
N GLU A 74 -0.17 11.05 8.78
CA GLU A 74 0.18 12.43 8.40
C GLU A 74 1.65 12.55 8.01
N LEU A 75 2.55 11.92 8.78
CA LEU A 75 3.98 11.87 8.44
C LEU A 75 4.22 11.22 7.08
N TYR A 76 3.46 10.17 6.76
CA TYR A 76 3.58 9.51 5.47
C TYR A 76 3.03 10.38 4.34
N ILE A 77 1.89 11.04 4.53
CA ILE A 77 1.31 11.97 3.56
C ILE A 77 2.22 13.17 3.31
N ASN A 78 2.84 13.74 4.35
CA ASN A 78 3.78 14.85 4.21
C ASN A 78 5.00 14.44 3.37
N ARG A 79 5.56 13.25 3.61
CA ARG A 79 6.63 12.71 2.75
C ARG A 79 6.16 12.46 1.30
N LEU A 80 4.88 12.10 1.09
CA LEU A 80 4.34 11.98 -0.26
C LEU A 80 4.21 13.34 -0.95
N ARG A 81 3.83 14.40 -0.22
CA ARG A 81 3.77 15.79 -0.70
C ARG A 81 5.15 16.30 -1.11
N GLU A 82 6.15 16.12 -0.25
CA GLU A 82 7.54 16.51 -0.53
C GLU A 82 8.07 15.86 -1.82
N LYS A 83 7.66 14.61 -2.09
CA LYS A 83 8.06 13.87 -3.29
C LYS A 83 7.19 14.15 -4.52
N GLY A 84 6.19 15.02 -4.42
CA GLY A 84 5.24 15.28 -5.50
C GLY A 84 4.43 14.04 -5.92
N SER A 85 4.23 13.09 -5.01
CA SER A 85 3.53 11.85 -5.34
C SER A 85 2.04 12.14 -5.57
N PRO A 86 1.44 11.59 -6.63
CA PRO A 86 0.07 11.93 -7.00
C PRO A 86 -0.97 11.06 -6.24
N LEU A 87 -0.59 10.66 -5.03
CA LEU A 87 -1.38 9.91 -4.04
C LEU A 87 -1.78 10.79 -2.85
N VAL A 88 -1.31 12.03 -2.85
CA VAL A 88 -1.71 13.03 -1.87
C VAL A 88 -3.19 13.33 -2.12
N PRO A 89 -4.07 13.15 -1.12
CA PRO A 89 -5.45 13.60 -1.24
C PRO A 89 -5.45 15.11 -1.51
N PRO A 90 -6.23 15.62 -2.49
CA PRO A 90 -6.47 17.05 -2.55
C PRO A 90 -7.03 17.48 -1.19
N ALA A 91 -6.64 18.67 -0.71
CA ALA A 91 -6.87 19.14 0.67
C ALA A 91 -8.35 19.24 1.12
N ALA A 92 -9.30 18.71 0.34
CA ALA A 92 -10.73 18.78 0.56
C ALA A 92 -11.33 17.37 0.59
N ALA A 93 -11.28 16.72 1.75
CA ALA A 93 -12.20 15.66 2.16
C ALA A 93 -11.99 15.41 3.66
N ILE A 94 -12.53 16.34 4.45
CA ILE A 94 -12.91 16.10 5.85
C ILE A 94 -14.39 15.72 5.81
#